data_AF-A0A2S5KJB4-F1
#
_entry.id   AF-A0A2S5KJB4-F1
#
_cell.length_a   1.000
_cell.length_b   1.000
_cell.length_c   1.000
_cell.angle_alpha   90.00
_cell.angle_beta   90.00
_cell.angle_gamma   90.00
#
_symmetry.space_group_name_H-M   'P 1'
#
loop_
_entity.id
_entity.type
_entity.pdbx_description
1 polymer ?
#
loop_
_entity_poly.entity_id
_entity_poly.type
_entity_poly.pdbx_seq_one_letter_code
_entity_poly.pdbx_strand_id
1 'polypeptide(L)'
;DGLSQMVDWAETHSGYDAIHVLSHGSEGEVQLGSFTLDSTTAELRADDLAKLGAALTDSGDLLLYGCEVAQDSGQSFVSLLAQLT
;
A
#
# COMPACT_ATOMS: atom_id res chain seq x y z
N ASP A 1 2.92 -5.25 -12.29
CA ASP A 1 1.58 -5.43 -11.70
C ASP A 1 1.05 -4.06 -11.26
N GLY A 2 0.00 -3.97 -10.42
CA GLY A 2 -0.49 -2.67 -9.95
C GLY A 2 0.49 -1.95 -9.02
N LEU A 3 1.15 -2.65 -8.09
CA LEU A 3 2.15 -2.03 -7.20
C LEU A 3 3.32 -1.45 -7.99
N SER A 4 3.83 -2.20 -8.97
CA SER A 4 4.95 -1.73 -9.81
C SER A 4 4.60 -0.42 -10.54
N GLN A 5 3.37 -0.30 -11.04
CA GLN A 5 2.91 0.95 -11.69
C GLN A 5 2.80 2.12 -10.70
N MET A 6 2.42 1.86 -9.46
CA MET A 6 2.40 2.87 -8.41
C MET A 6 3.81 3.34 -8.05
N VAL A 7 4.78 2.43 -8.01
CA VAL A 7 6.20 2.76 -7.79
C VAL A 7 6.76 3.59 -8.94
N ASP A 8 6.54 3.18 -10.19
CA ASP A 8 6.96 3.94 -11.38
C ASP A 8 6.40 5.36 -11.36
N TRP A 9 5.15 5.52 -10.90
CA TRP A 9 4.57 6.85 -10.68
C TRP A 9 5.29 7.63 -9.57
N ALA A 10 5.55 7.00 -8.42
CA ALA A 10 6.20 7.63 -7.27
C ALA A 10 7.63 8.13 -7.56
N GLU A 11 8.35 7.56 -8.53
CA GLU A 11 9.72 7.98 -8.87
C GLU A 11 9.84 9.46 -9.27
N THR A 12 8.78 10.05 -9.80
CA THR A 12 8.77 11.46 -10.23
C THR A 12 7.74 12.33 -9.50
N HIS A 13 7.10 11.79 -8.46
CA HIS A 13 5.97 12.42 -7.77
C HIS A 13 6.21 12.35 -6.26
N SER A 14 6.32 13.50 -5.60
CA SER A 14 6.62 13.57 -4.16
C SER A 14 5.93 14.75 -3.47
N GLY A 15 5.87 14.71 -2.14
CA GLY A 15 5.30 15.79 -1.31
C GLY A 15 3.78 15.73 -1.20
N TYR A 16 3.20 14.53 -1.32
CA TYR A 16 1.76 14.33 -1.19
C TYR A 16 1.36 14.10 0.26
N ASP A 17 0.28 14.74 0.69
CA ASP A 17 -0.30 14.49 2.02
C ASP A 17 -1.04 13.15 2.09
N ALA A 18 -1.43 12.58 0.95
CA ALA A 18 -2.08 11.28 0.92
C ALA A 18 -1.99 10.58 -0.44
N ILE A 19 -1.96 9.25 -0.41
CA ILE A 19 -2.21 8.36 -1.54
C ILE A 19 -3.46 7.55 -1.22
N HIS A 20 -4.48 7.63 -2.07
CA HIS A 20 -5.73 6.90 -1.91
C HIS A 20 -5.79 5.73 -2.91
N VAL A 21 -5.90 4.51 -2.40
CA VAL A 21 -5.99 3.28 -3.20
C VAL A 21 -7.41 2.75 -3.16
N LEU A 22 -8.13 2.82 -4.27
CA LEU A 22 -9.50 2.29 -4.40
C LEU A 22 -9.44 0.97 -5.15
N SER A 23 -9.80 -0.13 -4.48
CA SER A 23 -9.76 -1.46 -5.09
C SER A 23 -10.65 -2.49 -4.39
N HIS A 24 -10.65 -3.71 -4.94
CA HIS A 24 -11.13 -4.88 -4.21
C HIS A 24 -10.15 -5.24 -3.08
N GLY A 25 -10.70 -5.83 -2.02
CA GLY A 25 -9.94 -6.34 -0.90
C GLY A 25 -10.71 -7.44 -0.18
N SER A 26 -10.02 -8.09 0.74
CA SER A 26 -10.60 -8.97 1.75
C SER A 26 -9.75 -8.84 3.02
N GLU A 27 -10.08 -9.59 4.07
CA GLU A 27 -9.34 -9.56 5.34
C GLU A 27 -7.82 -9.65 5.12
N GLY A 28 -7.09 -8.56 5.42
CA GLY A 28 -5.63 -8.53 5.33
C GLY A 28 -5.03 -8.46 3.93
N GLU A 29 -5.81 -8.11 2.90
CA GLU A 29 -5.28 -7.96 1.54
C GLU A 29 -6.00 -6.89 0.70
N VAL A 30 -5.28 -6.36 -0.29
CA VAL A 30 -5.82 -5.48 -1.34
C VAL A 30 -5.35 -5.96 -2.72
N GLN A 31 -6.24 -5.94 -3.71
CA GLN A 31 -5.89 -6.29 -5.09
C GLN A 31 -5.37 -5.05 -5.82
N LEU A 32 -4.18 -5.14 -6.40
CA LEU A 32 -3.55 -4.11 -7.23
C LEU A 32 -3.39 -4.65 -8.64
N GLY A 33 -4.48 -4.64 -9.41
CA GLY A 33 -4.54 -5.21 -10.76
C GLY A 33 -4.38 -6.73 -10.72
N SER A 34 -3.24 -7.23 -11.20
CA SER A 34 -2.91 -8.67 -11.22
C SER A 34 -2.16 -9.16 -9.98
N PHE A 35 -1.94 -8.30 -8.99
CA PHE A 35 -1.15 -8.59 -7.80
C PHE A 35 -2.01 -8.43 -6.55
N THR A 36 -1.96 -9.41 -5.66
CA THR A 36 -2.53 -9.30 -4.32
C THR A 36 -1.43 -8.81 -3.40
N LEU A 37 -1.69 -7.69 -2.72
CA LEU A 37 -0.85 -7.18 -1.64
C LEU A 37 -1.47 -7.63 -0.32
N ASP A 38 -0.78 -8.53 0.36
CA ASP A 38 -1.05 -9.08 1.69
C ASP A 38 0.23 -8.96 2.54
N SER A 39 0.22 -9.45 3.78
CA SER A 39 1.41 -9.34 4.64
C SER A 39 2.66 -10.04 4.08
N THR A 40 2.49 -11.19 3.41
CA THR A 40 3.62 -11.96 2.86
C THR A 40 4.25 -11.22 1.69
N THR A 41 3.41 -10.76 0.77
CA THR A 41 3.84 -10.06 -0.43
C THR A 41 4.29 -8.64 -0.13
N ALA A 42 3.78 -8.00 0.93
CA ALA A 42 4.29 -6.73 1.42
C ALA A 42 5.74 -6.83 1.89
N GLU A 43 6.08 -7.85 2.68
CA GLU A 43 7.48 -8.09 3.09
C GLU A 43 8.38 -8.37 1.89
N LEU A 44 7.92 -9.18 0.92
CA LEU A 44 8.67 -9.47 -0.30
C LEU A 44 8.86 -8.24 -1.21
N ARG A 45 8.00 -7.24 -1.09
CA ARG A 45 8.01 -6.00 -1.89
C ARG A 45 8.29 -4.76 -1.04
N ALA A 46 8.99 -4.92 0.09
CA ALA A 46 9.30 -3.84 1.02
C ALA A 46 10.01 -2.65 0.34
N ASP A 47 10.99 -2.91 -0.54
CA ASP A 47 11.70 -1.86 -1.27
C ASP A 47 10.78 -1.05 -2.19
N ASP A 48 9.77 -1.70 -2.78
CA ASP A 48 8.78 -1.04 -3.63
C ASP A 48 7.81 -0.20 -2.79
N LEU A 49 7.38 -0.71 -1.65
CA LEU A 49 6.55 0.04 -0.70
C LEU A 49 7.29 1.26 -0.14
N ALA A 50 8.57 1.13 0.17
CA ALA A 50 9.37 2.26 0.67
C ALA A 50 9.52 3.37 -0.39
N LYS A 51 9.67 3.00 -1.67
CA LYS A 51 9.68 3.99 -2.76
C LYS A 51 8.32 4.67 -2.93
N LEU A 52 7.22 3.92 -2.79
CA LEU A 52 5.88 4.49 -2.81
C LEU A 52 5.66 5.44 -1.63
N GLY A 53 6.11 5.06 -0.43
CA GLY A 53 6.09 5.86 0.78
C GLY A 53 6.88 7.16 0.66
N ALA A 54 8.03 7.14 -0.02
CA ALA A 54 8.83 8.34 -0.28
C ALA A 54 8.13 9.40 -1.15
N ALA A 55 7.00 9.07 -1.80
CA ALA A 55 6.16 10.07 -2.46
C ALA A 55 5.31 10.88 -1.47
N LEU A 56 5.06 10.35 -0.27
CA LEU A 56 4.32 11.01 0.79
C LEU A 56 5.19 12.04 1.54
N THR A 57 4.55 12.95 2.26
CA THR A 57 5.21 13.75 3.30
C THR A 57 5.44 12.90 4.56
N ASP A 58 6.26 13.40 5.51
CA ASP A 58 6.50 12.72 6.80
C ASP A 58 5.22 12.46 7.62
N SER A 59 4.14 13.18 7.31
CA SER A 59 2.82 13.03 7.93
C SER A 59 1.75 12.59 6.93
N GLY A 60 2.16 12.06 5.78
CA GLY A 60 1.26 11.66 4.71
C GLY A 60 0.65 10.29 4.95
N ASP A 61 -0.56 10.08 4.43
CA ASP A 61 -1.33 8.85 4.66
C ASP A 61 -1.42 7.98 3.40
N LEU A 62 -1.23 6.66 3.55
CA LEU A 62 -1.68 5.66 2.57
C LEU A 62 -3.05 5.12 2.98
N LEU A 63 -4.10 5.48 2.23
CA LEU A 63 -5.48 5.14 2.53
C LEU A 63 -5.98 4.02 1.61
N LEU A 64 -6.38 2.89 2.18
CA LEU A 64 -6.89 1.73 1.46
C LEU A 64 -8.43 1.69 1.52
N TYR A 65 -9.07 1.74 0.37
CA TYR A 65 -10.51 1.59 0.21
C TYR A 65 -10.80 0.26 -0.48
N GLY A 66 -11.08 -0.77 0.33
CA GLY A 66 -11.48 -2.11 -0.12
C GLY A 66 -12.32 -2.80 0.93
N CYS A 67 -12.99 -3.89 0.55
CA CYS A 67 -13.81 -4.66 1.47
C CYS A 67 -12.94 -5.30 2.56
N GLU A 68 -13.28 -5.08 3.83
CA GLU A 68 -12.77 -5.85 4.98
C GLU A 68 -11.25 -5.85 5.18
N VAL A 69 -10.49 -4.98 4.49
CA VAL A 69 -9.01 -4.96 4.47
C VAL A 69 -8.40 -4.96 5.87
N ALA A 70 -8.97 -4.17 6.78
CA ALA A 70 -8.51 -4.02 8.17
C ALA A 70 -9.37 -4.78 9.19
N GLN A 71 -10.25 -5.67 8.74
CA GLN A 71 -11.09 -6.46 9.64
C GLN A 71 -10.23 -7.51 10.37
N ASP A 72 -10.57 -7.81 11.63
CA ASP A 72 -9.96 -8.88 12.43
C ASP A 72 -8.42 -8.91 12.35
N SER A 73 -7.83 -9.92 11.69
CA SER A 73 -6.37 -10.04 11.57
C SER A 73 -5.74 -9.06 10.57
N GLY A 74 -6.55 -8.43 9.71
CA GLY A 74 -6.14 -7.43 8.74
C GLY A 74 -5.59 -6.13 9.34
N GLN A 75 -5.81 -5.87 10.64
CA GLN A 75 -5.17 -4.75 11.33
C GLN A 75 -3.63 -4.88 11.37
N SER A 76 -3.13 -6.12 11.46
CA SER A 76 -1.69 -6.39 11.40
C SER A 76 -1.13 -6.11 10.01
N PHE A 77 -1.90 -6.39 8.95
CA PHE A 77 -1.53 -6.05 7.58
C PHE A 77 -1.43 -4.53 7.38
N VAL A 78 -2.43 -3.76 7.80
CA VAL A 78 -2.38 -2.29 7.68
C VAL A 78 -1.23 -1.70 8.52
N SER A 79 -0.99 -2.23 9.71
CA SER A 79 0.12 -1.80 10.57
C SER A 79 1.49 -2.12 9.96
N LEU A 80 1.61 -3.23 9.23
CA LEU A 80 2.82 -3.58 8.49
C LEU A 80 3.03 -2.62 7.31
N LEU A 81 1.98 -2.32 6.54
CA LEU A 81 2.09 -1.36 5.45
C LEU A 81 2.57 0.01 5.93
N ALA A 82 2.01 0.51 7.03
CA ALA A 82 2.46 1.76 7.64
C ALA A 82 3.92 1.76 8.12
N GLN A 83 4.55 0.59 8.29
CA GLN A 83 5.99 0.49 8.60
C GLN A 83 6.86 0.42 7.35
N LEU A 84 6.29 -0.03 6.23
CA LEU A 84 7.00 -0.25 4.97
C LEU A 84 6.89 0.94 4.00
N THR A 85 5.98 1.88 4.26
CA THR A 85 5.78 3.12 3.49
C THR A 85 6.09 4.31 4.37
#